data_AF-A0A925K5K3-F1
#
_entry.id   AF-A0A925K5K3-F1
#
_cell.length_a   1.000
_cell.length_b   1.000
_cell.length_c   1.000
_cell.angle_alpha   90.00
_cell.angle_beta   90.00
_cell.angle_gamma   90.00
#
_symmetry.space_group_name_H-M   'P 1'
#
loop_
_entity.id
_entity.type
_entity.pdbx_description
1 polymer ?
#
loop_
_entity_poly.entity_id
_entity_poly.type
_entity_poly.pdbx_seq_one_letter_code
_entity_poly.pdbx_strand_id
1 'polypeptide(L)' 'TVKTSVKAGLAPAYKKIEDNLASQFSTKVKLTHNKKGHGSILFEYYSLEELNGLLDKLNIKVS' A
#
# COMPACT_ATOMS: atom_id res chain seq x y z
N THR A 1 27.49 6.74 14.10
CA THR A 1 26.50 7.82 14.17
C THR A 1 25.21 7.40 13.50
N VAL A 2 24.12 7.55 14.25
CA VAL A 2 22.75 7.13 13.95
C VAL A 2 22.30 7.55 12.55
N LYS A 3 21.87 6.60 11.72
CA LYS A 3 21.18 6.87 10.46
C LYS A 3 19.79 7.38 10.81
N THR A 4 19.69 8.71 10.92
CA THR A 4 18.45 9.44 11.14
C THR A 4 17.49 9.14 9.99
N SER A 5 16.67 8.13 10.23
CA SER A 5 15.42 7.83 9.55
C SER A 5 14.60 9.13 9.48
N VAL A 6 14.59 9.74 8.30
CA VAL A 6 13.79 10.92 8.01
C VAL A 6 12.31 10.52 8.06
N LYS A 7 11.75 10.45 9.27
CA LYS A 7 10.33 10.71 9.51
C LYS A 7 10.12 12.19 9.22
N ALA A 8 9.74 12.55 8.00
CA ALA A 8 9.04 13.81 7.76
C ALA A 8 8.54 13.85 6.32
N GLY A 9 7.25 13.57 6.15
CA GLY A 9 6.52 13.86 4.93
C GLY A 9 6.39 12.68 3.97
N LEU A 10 5.75 11.59 4.39
CA LEU A 10 4.84 10.97 3.43
C LEU A 10 3.86 12.09 3.06
N ALA A 11 3.99 12.63 1.85
CA ALA A 11 3.06 13.61 1.33
C ALA A 11 1.64 13.10 1.61
N PRO A 12 0.70 13.96 2.05
CA PRO A 12 -0.68 13.55 2.35
C PRO A 12 -1.32 12.74 1.21
N ALA A 13 -0.84 12.91 -0.02
CA ALA A 13 -1.17 12.08 -1.17
C ALA A 13 -0.92 10.57 -0.94
N TYR A 14 0.23 10.15 -0.39
CA TYR A 14 0.54 8.72 -0.19
C TYR A 14 -0.32 8.09 0.90
N LYS A 15 -0.51 8.80 2.01
CA LYS A 15 -1.39 8.35 3.08
C LYS A 15 -2.84 8.23 2.59
N LYS A 16 -3.25 9.14 1.70
CA LYS A 16 -4.57 9.12 1.06
C LYS A 16 -4.69 7.97 0.05
N ILE A 17 -3.62 7.61 -0.66
CA ILE A 17 -3.57 6.42 -1.51
C ILE A 17 -3.66 5.16 -0.65
N GLU A 18 -2.89 5.03 0.44
CA GLU A 18 -3.03 3.91 1.38
C GLU A 18 -4.46 3.78 1.90
N ASP A 19 -5.06 4.88 2.35
CA ASP A 19 -6.42 4.89 2.89
C ASP A 19 -7.47 4.54 1.81
N ASN A 20 -7.32 5.05 0.59
CA ASN A 20 -8.21 4.71 -0.51
C ASN A 20 -8.06 3.25 -0.93
N LEU A 21 -6.84 2.73 -1.04
CA LEU A 21 -6.61 1.33 -1.36
C LEU A 21 -7.14 0.46 -0.21
N ALA A 22 -6.80 0.76 1.05
CA ALA A 22 -7.28 -0.01 2.18
C ALA A 22 -8.81 0.01 2.30
N SER A 23 -9.44 1.15 2.06
CA SER A 23 -10.90 1.29 2.09
C SER A 23 -11.58 0.65 0.89
N GLN A 24 -10.99 0.72 -0.31
CA GLN A 24 -11.52 0.08 -1.50
C GLN A 24 -11.39 -1.44 -1.41
N PHE A 25 -10.20 -1.94 -1.13
CA PHE A 25 -9.94 -3.38 -1.16
C PHE A 25 -10.31 -4.05 0.17
N SER A 26 -10.66 -3.26 1.19
CA SER A 26 -10.94 -3.72 2.54
C SER A 26 -9.78 -4.53 3.15
N THR A 27 -8.55 -4.25 2.69
CA THR A 27 -7.31 -4.91 3.11
C THR A 27 -6.36 -3.90 3.73
N LYS A 28 -5.33 -4.37 4.43
CA LYS A 28 -4.32 -3.47 4.96
C LYS A 28 -3.27 -3.17 3.89
N VAL A 29 -3.11 -1.90 3.55
CA VAL A 29 -2.12 -1.46 2.57
C VAL A 29 -1.01 -0.69 3.27
N LYS A 30 0.22 -1.02 2.94
CA LYS A 30 1.44 -0.33 3.38
C LYS A 30 2.14 0.25 2.16
N LEU A 31 2.22 1.57 2.09
CA LEU A 31 2.94 2.26 1.04
C LEU A 31 4.24 2.83 1.59
N THR A 32 5.35 2.34 1.06
CA THR A 32 6.68 2.87 1.35
C THR A 32 7.17 3.66 0.15
N HIS A 33 7.39 4.95 0.30
CA HIS A 33 7.96 5.80 -0.74
C HIS A 33 9.34 6.31 -0.33
N ASN A 34 10.31 6.20 -1.23
CA ASN A 34 11.69 6.61 -0.99
C ASN A 34 12.04 7.86 -1.80
N LYS A 35 12.90 8.72 -1.24
CA LYS A 35 13.29 10.03 -1.79
C LYS A 35 13.97 9.99 -3.17
N LYS A 36 14.30 8.79 -3.67
CA LYS A 36 14.87 8.55 -5.00
C LYS A 36 13.82 8.26 -6.09
N GLY A 37 12.52 8.40 -5.79
CA GLY A 37 11.44 8.14 -6.76
C GLY A 37 11.01 6.67 -6.85
N HIS A 38 11.61 5.79 -6.06
CA HIS A 38 11.21 4.38 -5.96
C HIS A 38 10.32 4.18 -4.73
N GLY A 39 9.35 3.28 -4.84
CA GLY A 39 8.50 2.89 -3.73
C GLY A 39 8.08 1.44 -3.83
N SER A 40 7.47 0.95 -2.76
CA SER A 40 6.93 -0.39 -2.65
C SER A 40 5.56 -0.30 -2.00
N ILE A 41 4.59 -1.00 -2.58
CA ILE A 41 3.23 -1.13 -2.04
C ILE A 41 3.09 -2.57 -1.59
N LEU A 42 2.76 -2.76 -0.31
CA LEU A 42 2.51 -4.06 0.29
C LEU A 42 1.03 -4.16 0.64
N PHE A 43 0.37 -5.20 0.14
CA PHE A 43 -1.00 -5.54 0.50
C PHE A 43 -0.95 -6.70 1.48
N GLU A 44 -1.32 -6.45 2.73
CA GLU A 44 -1.52 -7.47 3.76
C GLU A 44 -3.02 -7.83 3.76
N TYR A 45 -3.33 -9.08 3.43
CA TYR A 45 -4.67 -9.66 3.53
C TYR A 45 -4.69 -10.69 4.66
N TYR A 46 -5.78 -10.75 5.42
CA TYR A 46 -5.95 -11.73 6.49
C TYR A 46 -6.88 -12.87 6.09
N SER A 47 -7.66 -12.68 5.01
CA SER A 47 -8.65 -13.63 4.51
C SER A 47 -8.52 -13.84 3.00
N LEU A 48 -8.94 -15.01 2.52
CA LEU A 48 -9.02 -15.29 1.08
C LEU A 48 -10.05 -14.39 0.36
N GLU A 49 -11.10 -13.97 1.06
CA GLU A 49 -12.10 -13.03 0.54
C GLU A 49 -11.48 -11.66 0.22
N GLU A 50 -10.61 -11.16 1.10
CA GLU A 50 -9.85 -9.93 0.89
C GLU A 50 -8.89 -10.06 -0.30
N LEU A 51 -8.19 -11.20 -0.43
CA LEU A 51 -7.32 -11.48 -1.57
C LEU A 51 -8.11 -11.51 -2.89
N ASN A 52 -9.25 -12.19 -2.92
CA ASN A 52 -10.11 -12.24 -4.10
C ASN A 52 -10.66 -10.85 -4.47
N GLY A 53 -11.09 -10.06 -3.48
CA GLY A 53 -11.52 -8.68 -3.71
C GLY A 53 -10.40 -7.78 -4.23
N LEU A 54 -9.17 -7.99 -3.76
CA LEU A 54 -7.97 -7.31 -4.25
C LEU A 54 -7.68 -7.68 -5.72
N LEU A 55 -7.70 -8.97 -6.05
CA LEU A 55 -7.46 -9.48 -7.40
C LEU A 55 -8.51 -8.99 -8.39
N ASP A 56 -9.79 -9.02 -8.00
CA ASP A 56 -10.91 -8.57 -8.83
C ASP A 56 -10.79 -7.08 -9.18
N LYS A 57 -10.58 -6.24 -8.16
CA LYS A 57 -10.45 -4.78 -8.35
C LYS A 57 -9.15 -4.35 -9.03
N LEU A 58 -8.07 -5.11 -8.89
CA LEU A 58 -6.82 -4.90 -9.66
C LEU A 58 -6.88 -5.48 -11.08
N ASN A 59 -8.01 -6.11 -11.46
CA ASN A 59 -8.17 -6.84 -12.72
C ASN A 59 -7.09 -7.91 -12.96
N ILE A 60 -6.52 -8.45 -11.88
CA ILE A 60 -5.49 -9.48 -11.98
C ILE A 60 -6.20 -10.84 -12.10
N LYS A 61 -6.29 -11.36 -13.32
CA LYS A 61 -6.66 -12.76 -13.57
C LYS A 61 -5.46 -13.65 -13.27
N VAL A 62 -5.45 -14.26 -12.09
CA VAL A 62 -4.58 -15.42 -11.84
C VAL A 62 -5.16 -16.56 -12.67
N SER A 63 -4.53 -16.82 -13.82
CA SER A 63 -4.89 -17.89 -14.76
C SER A 63 -4.17 -19.17 -14.41
#